data_AF-A0A903VBZ6-F1
#
_entry.id   AF-A0A903VBZ6-F1
#
_cell.length_a   1.000
_cell.length_b   1.000
_cell.length_c   1.000
_cell.angle_alpha   90.00
_cell.angle_beta   90.00
_cell.angle_gamma   90.00
#
_symmetry.space_group_name_H-M   'P 1'
#
loop_
_entity.id
_entity.type
_entity.pdbx_description
1 polymer ?
#
loop_
_entity_poly.entity_id
_entity_poly.type
_entity_poly.pdbx_seq_one_letter_code
_entity_poly.pdbx_strand_id
1 'polypeptide(L)'
;ETICEEHCLNERGQFIGKHFLPLQRINVYFEEAPCCNLVPRAIFADLEPGAMVGLKCSRFGQLFSPESMVNGMLGAGNNWARGYHTEGAEMLDRIMNVARKWWKVVIVPRGSKWCIRLAVEPDPDWEH
;
A
#
# COMPACT_ATOMS: atom_id res chain seq x y z
N GLU A 1 -10.86 1.31 6.90
CA GLU A 1 -11.80 0.93 7.97
C GLU A 1 -12.80 -0.11 7.47
N THR A 2 -13.69 0.22 6.53
CA THR A 2 -14.73 -0.70 5.99
C THR A 2 -14.19 -2.06 5.52
N ILE A 3 -13.12 -2.07 4.71
CA ILE A 3 -12.51 -3.33 4.24
C ILE A 3 -11.97 -4.16 5.41
N CYS A 4 -11.39 -3.53 6.44
CA CYS A 4 -10.91 -4.26 7.61
C CYS A 4 -12.08 -4.91 8.38
N GLU A 5 -13.21 -4.21 8.48
CA GLU A 5 -14.41 -4.73 9.14
C GLU A 5 -15.05 -5.88 8.36
N GLU A 6 -15.16 -5.77 7.03
CA GLU A 6 -15.64 -6.84 6.14
C GLU A 6 -14.78 -8.11 6.24
N HIS A 7 -13.46 -7.93 6.32
CA HIS A 7 -12.49 -9.02 6.44
C HIS A 7 -12.25 -9.50 7.88
N CYS A 8 -13.03 -9.01 8.86
CA CYS A 8 -12.90 -9.35 10.29
C CYS A 8 -11.49 -9.13 10.84
N LEU A 9 -10.85 -8.02 10.48
CA LEU A 9 -9.54 -7.61 10.97
C LEU A 9 -9.67 -6.62 12.11
N ASN A 10 -8.84 -6.79 13.14
CA ASN A 10 -8.71 -5.80 14.20
C ASN A 10 -7.78 -4.64 13.78
N GLU A 11 -7.61 -3.67 14.68
CA GLU A 11 -6.81 -2.46 14.47
C GLU A 11 -5.30 -2.71 14.25
N ARG A 12 -4.85 -3.93 14.56
CA ARG A 12 -3.47 -4.40 14.38
C ARG A 12 -3.30 -5.32 13.16
N GLY A 13 -4.37 -5.55 12.39
CA GLY A 13 -4.34 -6.42 11.22
C GLY A 13 -4.45 -7.91 11.54
N GLN A 14 -4.88 -8.27 12.74
CA GLN A 14 -5.08 -9.67 13.11
C GLN A 14 -6.51 -10.08 12.79
N PHE A 15 -6.65 -11.26 12.20
CA PHE A 15 -7.94 -11.86 11.93
C PHE A 15 -8.63 -12.33 13.22
N ILE A 16 -9.85 -11.85 13.47
CA ILE A 16 -10.68 -12.18 14.64
C ILE A 16 -11.98 -12.92 14.27
N GLY A 17 -12.16 -13.24 12.99
CA GLY A 17 -13.36 -13.91 12.49
C GLY A 17 -13.43 -15.40 12.87
N LYS A 18 -14.64 -15.96 12.84
CA LYS A 18 -14.89 -17.39 13.11
C LYS A 18 -14.85 -18.26 11.85
N HIS A 19 -15.05 -17.65 10.68
CA HIS A 19 -15.15 -18.33 9.39
C HIS A 19 -14.01 -17.87 8.48
N PHE A 20 -13.46 -18.76 7.65
CA PHE A 20 -12.34 -18.44 6.75
C PHE A 20 -12.77 -17.70 5.47
N LEU A 21 -14.07 -17.59 5.17
CA LEU A 21 -14.57 -16.92 3.96
C LEU A 21 -14.04 -15.49 3.78
N PRO A 22 -13.94 -14.64 4.82
CA PRO A 22 -13.37 -13.32 4.68
C PRO A 22 -11.85 -13.33 4.42
N LEU A 23 -11.14 -14.45 4.59
CA LEU A 23 -9.73 -14.54 4.20
C LEU A 23 -9.56 -14.86 2.71
N GLN A 24 -10.63 -15.28 2.02
CA GLN A 24 -10.55 -15.55 0.58
C GLN A 24 -10.20 -14.26 -0.17
N ARG A 25 -9.14 -14.32 -0.98
CA ARG A 25 -8.62 -13.19 -1.78
C ARG A 25 -8.20 -11.97 -0.97
N ILE A 26 -7.90 -12.14 0.31
CA ILE A 26 -7.40 -11.04 1.16
C ILE A 26 -6.06 -10.48 0.66
N ASN A 27 -5.29 -11.31 -0.04
CA ASN A 27 -4.02 -10.98 -0.71
C ASN A 27 -4.12 -9.83 -1.73
N VAL A 28 -5.33 -9.52 -2.23
CA VAL A 28 -5.59 -8.40 -3.12
C VAL A 28 -5.29 -7.06 -2.44
N TYR A 29 -5.68 -6.92 -1.17
CA TYR A 29 -5.57 -5.67 -0.42
C TYR A 29 -4.51 -5.72 0.69
N PHE A 30 -4.20 -6.90 1.20
CA PHE A 30 -3.29 -7.11 2.31
C PHE A 30 -2.14 -8.04 1.93
N GLU A 31 -1.07 -7.94 2.68
CA GLU A 31 0.06 -8.85 2.66
C GLU A 31 0.18 -9.52 4.03
N GLU A 32 0.49 -10.81 4.04
CA GLU A 32 0.77 -11.54 5.27
C GLU A 32 2.18 -11.18 5.75
N ALA A 33 2.24 -10.47 6.88
CA ALA A 33 3.45 -10.19 7.60
C ALA A 33 3.71 -11.27 8.67
N PRO A 34 4.93 -11.33 9.25
CA PRO A 34 5.23 -12.24 10.35
C PRO A 34 4.21 -12.16 11.48
N CYS A 35 4.05 -13.26 12.21
CA CYS A 35 3.09 -13.40 13.31
C CYS A 35 1.61 -13.30 12.90
N CYS A 36 1.27 -13.67 11.65
CA CYS A 36 -0.09 -13.70 11.12
C CYS A 36 -0.78 -12.31 11.14
N ASN A 37 0.00 -11.25 11.03
CA ASN A 37 -0.52 -9.90 10.88
C ASN A 37 -0.74 -9.61 9.39
N LEU A 38 -1.86 -9.01 9.05
CA LEU A 38 -2.17 -8.57 7.69
C LEU A 38 -1.91 -7.09 7.56
N VAL A 39 -0.94 -6.73 6.71
CA VAL A 39 -0.54 -5.34 6.47
C VAL A 39 -1.13 -4.87 5.13
N PRO A 40 -1.79 -3.71 5.07
CA PRO A 40 -2.36 -3.18 3.84
C PRO A 40 -1.30 -2.89 2.78
N ARG A 41 -1.58 -3.28 1.53
CA ARG A 41 -0.83 -2.88 0.32
C ARG A 41 -1.22 -1.46 -0.09
N ALA A 42 -0.87 -0.48 0.73
CA ALA A 42 -1.19 0.93 0.51
C ALA A 42 0.04 1.80 0.68
N ILE A 43 0.07 2.95 0.01
CA ILE A 43 1.10 3.98 0.20
C ILE A 43 0.39 5.29 0.52
N PHE A 44 0.80 5.94 1.60
CA PHE A 44 0.34 7.25 1.99
C PHE A 44 1.42 8.26 1.64
N ALA A 45 1.06 9.25 0.85
CA ALA A 45 1.95 10.29 0.41
C ALA A 45 1.28 11.65 0.64
N ASP A 46 1.92 12.49 1.45
CA ASP A 46 1.53 13.88 1.64
C ASP A 46 2.78 14.77 1.72
N LEU A 47 2.71 16.00 1.22
CA LEU A 47 3.80 16.96 1.37
C LEU A 47 3.90 17.52 2.79
N GLU A 48 2.84 17.38 3.58
CA GLU A 48 2.77 17.85 4.96
C GLU A 48 2.89 16.71 5.98
N PRO A 49 3.76 16.83 6.99
CA PRO A 49 3.93 15.78 8.01
C PRO A 49 2.69 15.61 8.90
N GLY A 50 1.84 16.64 9.01
CA GLY A 50 0.65 16.65 9.86
C GLY A 50 -0.36 15.56 9.49
N ALA A 51 -0.53 15.29 8.19
CA ALA A 51 -1.42 14.24 7.71
C ALA A 51 -1.00 12.84 8.21
N MET A 52 0.32 12.56 8.22
CA MET A 52 0.85 11.29 8.71
C MET A 52 0.66 11.12 10.21
N VAL A 53 0.79 12.20 10.99
CA VAL A 53 0.51 12.16 12.44
C VAL A 53 -0.96 11.85 12.68
N GLY A 54 -1.87 12.49 11.95
CA GLY A 54 -3.30 12.19 12.01
C GLY A 54 -3.62 10.73 11.68
N LEU A 55 -3.01 10.19 10.63
CA LEU A 55 -3.17 8.78 10.25
C LEU A 55 -2.66 7.83 11.34
N LYS A 56 -1.48 8.09 11.92
CA LYS A 56 -0.90 7.27 13.00
C LYS A 56 -1.72 7.31 14.28
N CYS A 57 -2.38 8.43 14.57
CA CYS A 57 -3.29 8.58 15.70
C CYS A 57 -4.70 8.04 15.42
N SER A 58 -4.99 7.65 14.17
CA SER A 58 -6.29 7.04 13.83
C SER A 58 -6.44 5.65 14.44
N ARG A 59 -7.68 5.16 14.47
CA ARG A 59 -8.04 3.82 14.95
C ARG A 59 -7.20 2.70 14.32
N PHE A 60 -6.90 2.81 13.03
CA PHE A 60 -6.08 1.85 12.29
C PHE A 60 -4.65 2.33 12.06
N GLY A 61 -4.17 3.33 12.80
CA GLY A 61 -2.83 3.89 12.59
C GLY A 61 -1.68 2.89 12.74
N GLN A 62 -1.86 1.87 13.60
CA GLN A 62 -0.89 0.80 13.82
C GLN A 62 -0.92 -0.30 12.75
N LEU A 63 -1.96 -0.34 11.92
CA LEU A 63 -2.12 -1.32 10.85
C LEU A 63 -1.12 -1.08 9.70
N PHE A 64 -0.77 0.18 9.46
CA PHE A 64 0.04 0.59 8.33
C PHE A 64 1.53 0.54 8.65
N SER A 65 2.33 0.06 7.70
CA SER A 65 3.78 0.06 7.84
C SER A 65 4.32 1.51 7.86
N PRO A 66 5.26 1.85 8.76
CA PRO A 66 5.93 3.15 8.70
C PRO A 66 6.63 3.39 7.35
N GLU A 67 7.08 2.33 6.68
CA GLU A 67 7.73 2.42 5.37
C GLU A 67 6.76 2.78 4.24
N SER A 68 5.45 2.55 4.45
CA SER A 68 4.43 2.92 3.48
C SER A 68 3.95 4.36 3.61
N MET A 69 4.48 5.11 4.58
CA MET A 69 4.17 6.51 4.81
C MET A 69 5.34 7.37 4.34
N VAL A 70 5.14 8.10 3.25
CA VAL A 70 6.11 9.04 2.70
C VAL A 70 5.57 10.43 2.96
N ASN A 71 6.40 11.32 3.50
CA ASN A 71 6.04 12.72 3.64
C ASN A 71 7.13 13.72 3.26
N GLY A 72 6.68 14.91 2.86
CA GLY A 72 7.51 16.09 2.69
C GLY A 72 7.78 16.82 4.00
N MET A 73 8.59 17.88 3.89
CA MET A 73 8.79 18.87 4.97
C MET A 73 7.98 20.14 4.74
N LEU A 74 7.71 20.47 3.47
CA LEU A 74 7.04 21.70 3.05
C LEU A 74 5.81 21.34 2.24
N GLY A 75 4.67 21.93 2.59
CA GLY A 75 3.43 21.77 1.85
C GLY A 75 3.46 22.49 0.49
N ALA A 76 2.59 22.03 -0.43
CA ALA A 76 2.37 22.71 -1.71
C ALA A 76 1.65 24.06 -1.55
N GLY A 77 0.99 24.31 -0.42
CA GLY A 77 0.28 25.57 -0.15
C GLY A 77 -0.81 25.88 -1.18
N ASN A 78 -1.58 24.87 -1.59
CA ASN A 78 -2.58 24.95 -2.67
C ASN A 78 -2.03 25.40 -4.03
N ASN A 79 -0.71 25.33 -4.24
CA ASN A 79 -0.08 25.62 -5.53
C ASN A 79 0.27 24.31 -6.25
N TRP A 80 -0.44 24.05 -7.35
CA TRP A 80 -0.22 22.86 -8.18
C TRP A 80 1.19 22.80 -8.76
N ALA A 81 1.73 23.92 -9.25
CA ALA A 81 3.06 23.95 -9.86
C ALA A 81 4.16 23.61 -8.86
N ARG A 82 4.02 24.06 -7.60
CA ARG A 82 4.93 23.69 -6.50
C ARG A 82 4.85 22.21 -6.17
N GLY A 83 3.64 21.65 -6.14
CA GLY A 83 3.44 20.22 -5.97
C GLY A 83 4.08 19.41 -7.10
N TYR A 84 3.94 19.82 -8.36
CA TYR A 84 4.39 19.03 -9.50
C TYR A 84 5.88 19.20 -9.82
N HIS A 85 6.41 20.44 -9.80
CA HIS A 85 7.76 20.72 -10.29
C HIS A 85 8.85 20.77 -9.21
N THR A 86 8.49 20.98 -7.95
CA THR A 86 9.49 21.14 -6.87
C THR A 86 9.29 20.12 -5.77
N GLU A 87 8.38 20.36 -4.82
CA GLU A 87 8.29 19.59 -3.58
C GLU A 87 7.83 18.15 -3.83
N GLY A 88 6.84 17.96 -4.72
CA GLY A 88 6.39 16.61 -5.08
C GLY A 88 7.31 15.90 -6.05
N ALA A 89 8.12 16.61 -6.84
CA ALA A 89 9.15 15.99 -7.67
C ALA A 89 10.23 15.33 -6.81
N GLU A 90 10.70 16.00 -5.76
CA GLU A 90 11.65 15.43 -4.79
C GLU A 90 11.06 14.24 -4.00
N MET A 91 9.74 14.23 -3.80
CA MET A 91 9.05 13.17 -3.10
C MET A 91 8.79 11.94 -3.99
N LEU A 92 8.63 12.14 -5.29
CA LEU A 92 8.24 11.10 -6.25
C LEU A 92 9.17 9.88 -6.19
N ASP A 93 10.49 10.10 -6.16
CA ASP A 93 11.45 8.99 -6.12
C ASP A 93 11.28 8.12 -4.86
N ARG A 94 10.97 8.73 -3.72
CA ARG A 94 10.69 8.01 -2.47
C ARG A 94 9.41 7.19 -2.58
N ILE A 95 8.35 7.77 -3.14
CA ILE A 95 7.08 7.07 -3.39
C ILE A 95 7.30 5.87 -4.32
N MET A 96 8.04 6.08 -5.42
CA MET A 96 8.35 5.03 -6.40
C MET A 96 9.18 3.90 -5.78
N ASN A 97 10.10 4.20 -4.87
CA ASN A 97 10.87 3.18 -4.15
C ASN A 97 10.00 2.32 -3.25
N VAL A 98 9.01 2.91 -2.57
CA VAL A 98 8.03 2.14 -1.78
C VAL A 98 7.13 1.33 -2.70
N ALA A 99 6.63 1.91 -3.79
CA ALA A 99 5.77 1.22 -4.76
C ALA A 99 6.44 -0.03 -5.36
N ARG A 100 7.75 0.02 -5.61
CA ARG A 100 8.52 -1.14 -6.08
C ARG A 100 8.58 -2.31 -5.10
N LYS A 101 8.37 -2.08 -3.80
CA LYS A 101 8.27 -3.18 -2.82
C LYS A 101 6.97 -3.96 -2.99
N TRP A 102 5.88 -3.26 -3.26
CA TRP A 102 4.54 -3.84 -3.35
C TRP A 102 4.17 -4.32 -4.76
N TRP A 103 4.73 -3.69 -5.79
CA TRP A 103 4.51 -4.04 -7.20
C TRP A 103 5.81 -4.50 -7.84
N LYS A 104 5.84 -5.77 -8.27
CA LYS A 104 6.89 -6.29 -9.14
C LYS A 104 6.52 -5.98 -10.59
N VAL A 105 7.43 -5.34 -11.32
CA VAL A 105 7.31 -5.23 -12.77
C VAL A 105 7.66 -6.58 -13.36
N VAL A 106 6.67 -7.29 -13.89
CA VAL A 106 6.87 -8.58 -14.56
C VAL A 106 6.72 -8.36 -16.06
N ILE A 107 7.80 -8.62 -16.78
CA ILE A 107 7.77 -8.67 -18.25
C ILE A 107 7.25 -10.05 -18.63
N VAL A 108 6.03 -10.10 -19.15
CA VAL A 108 5.42 -11.36 -19.59
C VAL A 108 5.64 -11.50 -21.10
N PRO A 109 6.43 -12.49 -21.56
CA PRO A 109 6.53 -12.80 -22.98
C PRO A 109 5.20 -13.38 -23.47
N ARG A 110 4.59 -12.76 -24.48
CA ARG A 110 3.42 -13.31 -25.20
C ARG A 110 3.77 -13.44 -26.68
N GLY A 111 4.38 -14.57 -27.04
CA GLY A 111 4.85 -14.80 -28.41
C GLY A 111 5.87 -13.74 -28.84
N SER A 112 5.65 -13.07 -29.98
CA SER A 112 6.55 -12.03 -30.52
C SER A 112 6.42 -10.65 -29.88
N LYS A 113 5.55 -10.49 -28.86
CA LYS A 113 5.29 -9.21 -28.19
C LYS A 113 5.65 -9.28 -26.71
N TRP A 114 6.21 -8.19 -26.20
CA TRP A 114 6.51 -7.99 -24.79
C TRP A 114 5.43 -7.13 -24.16
N CYS A 115 4.85 -7.56 -23.04
CA CYS A 115 3.89 -6.80 -22.26
C CYS A 115 4.47 -6.52 -20.86
N ILE A 116 4.55 -5.25 -20.49
CA ILE A 116 4.91 -4.86 -19.12
C ILE A 116 3.64 -4.97 -18.29
N ARG A 117 3.64 -5.89 -17.31
CA ARG A 117 2.59 -5.98 -16.30
C ARG A 117 3.14 -5.56 -14.96
N LEU A 118 2.40 -4.71 -14.27
CA LEU A 118 2.57 -4.50 -12.83
C LEU A 118 1.86 -5.66 -12.16
N ALA A 119 2.62 -6.58 -11.55
CA ALA A 119 2.09 -7.69 -10.80
C ALA A 119 2.28 -7.40 -9.30
N VAL A 120 1.18 -7.49 -8.55
CA VAL A 120 1.26 -7.87 -7.14
C VAL A 120 1.71 -9.33 -7.13
N GLU A 121 2.52 -9.73 -6.15
CA GLU A 121 3.13 -11.07 -6.08
C GLU A 121 2.17 -12.17 -6.55
N PRO A 122 2.60 -13.09 -7.45
CA PRO A 122 1.70 -14.07 -8.02
C PRO A 122 1.12 -14.93 -6.90
N ASP A 123 -0.20 -14.96 -6.83
CA ASP A 123 -0.90 -16.02 -6.15
C ASP A 123 -0.41 -17.35 -6.76
N PRO A 124 0.20 -18.26 -5.98
CA PRO A 124 0.67 -19.53 -6.50
C PRO A 124 -0.45 -20.36 -7.14
N ASP A 125 -1.72 -20.03 -6.89
CA ASP A 125 -2.89 -20.67 -7.47
C ASP A 125 -3.23 -20.20 -8.90
N TRP A 126 -2.52 -19.24 -9.49
CA TRP A 126 -2.89 -18.71 -10.82
C TRP A 126 -2.62 -19.68 -11.99
N GLU A 127 -1.75 -20.68 -11.81
CA GLU A 127 -1.38 -21.64 -12.87
C GLU A 127 -2.32 -22.85 -13.00
N HIS A 128 -3.46 -22.86 -12.29
CA HIS A 128 -4.48 -23.93 -12.38
C HIS A 128 -5.79 -23.46 -13.01
#